data_AF-Q7P0B7-F1
#
_entry.id   AF-Q7P0B7-F1
#
_cell.length_a   1.000
_cell.length_b   1.000
_cell.length_c   1.000
_cell.angle_alpha   90.00
_cell.angle_beta   90.00
_cell.angle_gamma   90.00
#
_symmetry.space_group_name_H-M   'P 1'
#
loop_
_entity.id
_entity.type
_entity.pdbx_description
1 polymer ?
#
loop_
_entity_poly.entity_id
_entity_poly.type
_entity_poly.pdbx_seq_one_letter_code
_entity_poly.pdbx_strand_id
1 'polypeptide(L)'
;MEHLRIQFFSTNQLGGVIDIGYAVEHSKIAIDFLSVFGAKYEEKSQAIKMDYKHQNTEEFKENLGRFISKYKNVLPQIQQLGSQFNKLNPGEWFFTLSPIELTTAQQYELEKELNCLNGCQNDFSESELKSIFGGVMENYEIVTFDLDKGKKIKIGEGLKANRVCRFCYNKIPDITFNKEAHAISEALGNKILILNDECDRCNDFFDENIERDFIYYHDMARTLYGVKNKTNAPPKLKGKDFEISYTEQGNLSIAIVQNNPGDDNAEMPENVSFKTGNKIKIQNLYKALCKFALSVIDSKHLSNFEDTIQWIKNQKEVNILPKVAILNSAAFFTTRPEITLHLRNNDNTTLPYLVGEFRLTCYLYIFIVPLSSKDTHCFIDDQEYRDFLNCFKHVCSNNGFSFIDFSENIEREINFKINLEKL
;
A
#
# COMPACT_ATOMS: atom_id res chain seq x y z
N MET A 1 15.08 9.14 -33.28
CA MET A 1 13.69 8.70 -33.17
C MET A 1 13.68 7.55 -32.18
N GLU A 2 12.95 7.75 -31.09
CA GLU A 2 12.84 6.80 -29.98
C GLU A 2 12.02 5.58 -30.42
N HIS A 3 12.21 4.47 -29.72
CA HIS A 3 11.49 3.21 -29.89
C HIS A 3 9.97 3.41 -29.97
N LEU A 4 9.26 2.72 -30.89
CA LEU A 4 7.79 2.73 -30.89
C LEU A 4 7.31 1.97 -29.65
N ARG A 5 6.87 2.75 -28.66
CA ARG A 5 6.36 2.27 -27.38
C ARG A 5 4.93 2.74 -27.19
N ILE A 6 4.04 1.81 -26.83
CA ILE A 6 2.64 2.10 -26.54
C ILE A 6 2.31 1.61 -25.14
N GLN A 7 1.70 2.47 -24.33
CA GLN A 7 1.16 2.12 -23.04
C GLN A 7 -0.32 1.78 -23.18
N PHE A 8 -0.75 0.65 -22.63
CA PHE A 8 -2.17 0.31 -22.54
C PHE A 8 -2.73 0.74 -21.20
N PHE A 9 -3.96 1.24 -21.22
CA PHE A 9 -4.69 1.67 -20.03
C PHE A 9 -6.13 1.16 -20.10
N SER A 10 -6.61 0.55 -19.02
CA SER A 10 -7.99 0.07 -18.87
C SER A 10 -8.40 0.15 -17.41
N THR A 11 -9.71 0.13 -17.13
CA THR A 11 -10.24 0.02 -15.76
C THR A 11 -10.11 -1.39 -15.17
N ASN A 12 -9.67 -2.36 -15.99
CA ASN A 12 -9.40 -3.75 -15.62
C ASN A 12 -7.88 -4.04 -15.62
N GLN A 13 -7.50 -5.32 -15.50
CA GLN A 13 -6.11 -5.76 -15.42
C GLN A 13 -5.28 -5.62 -16.72
N LEU A 14 -5.77 -4.95 -17.76
CA LEU A 14 -4.97 -4.63 -18.93
C LEU A 14 -4.18 -3.35 -18.66
N GLY A 15 -2.86 -3.49 -18.66
CA GLY A 15 -1.92 -2.39 -18.51
C GLY A 15 -0.52 -2.79 -18.93
N GLY A 16 0.39 -1.81 -18.90
CA GLY A 16 1.80 -1.99 -19.24
C GLY A 16 2.19 -1.35 -20.56
N VAL A 17 3.49 -1.38 -20.84
CA VAL A 17 4.09 -0.79 -22.05
C VAL A 17 4.59 -1.91 -22.95
N ILE A 18 4.24 -1.84 -24.23
CA ILE A 18 4.86 -2.66 -25.25
C ILE A 18 5.86 -1.85 -26.07
N ASP A 19 7.04 -2.42 -26.26
CA ASP A 19 8.10 -1.87 -27.12
C ASP A 19 8.27 -2.77 -28.36
N ILE A 20 8.03 -2.19 -29.54
CA ILE A 20 8.17 -2.85 -30.85
C ILE A 20 9.59 -2.64 -31.43
N GLY A 21 10.41 -1.79 -30.78
CA GLY A 21 11.78 -1.48 -31.19
C GLY A 21 11.88 -0.52 -32.37
N TYR A 22 13.10 -0.04 -32.64
CA TYR A 22 13.42 0.86 -33.76
C TYR A 22 14.64 0.32 -34.54
N ALA A 23 14.45 -0.74 -35.30
CA ALA A 23 15.37 -1.08 -36.38
C ALA A 23 14.68 -0.76 -37.71
N VAL A 24 15.40 -0.24 -38.71
CA VAL A 24 14.83 0.11 -40.02
C VAL A 24 14.13 -1.10 -40.67
N GLU A 25 14.65 -2.30 -40.42
CA GLU A 25 14.06 -3.59 -40.78
C GLU A 25 12.72 -3.91 -40.07
N HIS A 26 12.41 -3.26 -38.95
CA HIS A 26 11.16 -3.39 -38.20
C HIS A 26 10.14 -2.29 -38.50
N SER A 27 10.45 -1.35 -39.39
CA SER A 27 9.51 -0.27 -39.79
C SER A 27 8.16 -0.81 -40.26
N LYS A 28 8.16 -1.90 -41.02
CA LYS A 28 6.94 -2.59 -41.45
C LYS A 28 6.17 -3.21 -40.28
N ILE A 29 6.86 -3.72 -39.26
CA ILE A 29 6.24 -4.27 -38.06
C ILE A 29 5.54 -3.17 -37.28
N ALA A 30 6.19 -2.01 -37.12
CA ALA A 30 5.63 -0.84 -36.46
C ALA A 30 4.36 -0.32 -37.16
N ILE A 31 4.39 -0.21 -38.50
CA ILE A 31 3.22 0.21 -39.29
C ILE A 31 2.07 -0.80 -39.15
N ASP A 32 2.37 -2.09 -39.32
CA ASP A 32 1.36 -3.14 -39.17
C ASP A 32 0.79 -3.16 -37.74
N PHE A 33 1.61 -2.91 -36.72
CA PHE A 33 1.15 -2.82 -35.33
C PHE A 33 0.19 -1.64 -35.12
N LEU A 34 0.57 -0.45 -35.59
CA LEU A 34 -0.30 0.73 -35.52
C LEU A 34 -1.61 0.54 -36.29
N SER A 35 -1.58 -0.23 -37.39
CA SER A 35 -2.80 -0.56 -38.15
C SER A 35 -3.81 -1.40 -37.37
N VAL A 36 -3.37 -2.21 -36.39
CA VAL A 36 -4.27 -2.94 -35.47
C VAL A 36 -5.15 -1.97 -34.68
N PHE A 37 -4.64 -0.78 -34.39
CA PHE A 37 -5.31 0.31 -33.66
C PHE A 37 -5.93 1.35 -34.61
N GLY A 38 -6.15 0.98 -35.88
CA GLY A 38 -6.82 1.85 -36.86
C GLY A 38 -6.01 3.09 -37.26
N ALA A 39 -4.69 3.10 -37.06
CA ALA A 39 -3.86 4.23 -37.45
C ALA A 39 -3.90 4.48 -38.97
N LYS A 40 -4.01 5.75 -39.36
CA LYS A 40 -4.08 6.19 -40.76
C LYS A 40 -2.97 7.21 -41.05
N TYR A 41 -2.34 7.08 -42.21
CA TYR A 41 -1.40 8.08 -42.70
C TYR A 41 -2.17 9.27 -43.29
N GLU A 42 -1.90 10.47 -42.79
CA GLU A 42 -2.47 11.71 -43.31
C GLU A 42 -1.44 12.43 -44.19
N GLU A 43 -1.68 12.41 -45.51
CA GLU A 43 -0.74 12.95 -46.49
C GLU A 43 -0.42 14.44 -46.32
N LYS A 44 -1.41 15.23 -45.87
CA LYS A 44 -1.29 16.70 -45.74
C LYS A 44 -0.37 17.12 -44.59
N SER A 45 -0.39 16.39 -43.48
CA SER A 45 0.42 16.68 -42.30
C SER A 45 1.67 15.82 -42.21
N GLN A 46 1.83 14.86 -43.15
CA GLN A 46 2.85 13.81 -43.10
C GLN A 46 2.90 13.10 -41.74
N ALA A 47 1.73 12.93 -41.11
CA ALA A 47 1.59 12.37 -39.77
C ALA A 47 0.74 11.10 -39.78
N ILE A 48 1.05 10.18 -38.87
CA ILE A 48 0.17 9.05 -38.56
C ILE A 48 -0.84 9.53 -37.51
N LYS A 49 -2.13 9.46 -37.84
CA LYS A 49 -3.23 9.72 -36.91
C LYS A 49 -3.79 8.41 -36.39
N MET A 50 -3.87 8.29 -35.07
CA MET A 50 -4.45 7.16 -34.37
C MET A 50 -5.28 7.72 -33.22
N ASP A 51 -6.52 7.26 -33.08
CA ASP A 51 -7.30 7.57 -31.87
C ASP A 51 -6.62 6.87 -30.69
N TYR A 52 -6.67 7.47 -29.51
CA TYR A 52 -6.21 6.79 -28.30
C TYR A 52 -7.27 5.85 -27.74
N LYS A 53 -8.53 5.99 -28.15
CA LYS A 53 -9.66 5.17 -27.71
C LYS A 53 -9.87 3.97 -28.61
N HIS A 54 -9.93 2.80 -28.01
CA HIS A 54 -10.13 1.54 -28.71
C HIS A 54 -11.15 0.67 -27.98
N GLN A 55 -11.72 -0.28 -28.70
CA GLN A 55 -12.71 -1.19 -28.16
C GLN A 55 -12.32 -2.64 -28.48
N ASN A 56 -12.47 -3.54 -27.51
CA ASN A 56 -12.15 -4.96 -27.64
C ASN A 56 -13.21 -5.73 -28.44
N THR A 57 -13.38 -5.35 -29.71
CA THR A 57 -14.31 -5.96 -30.65
C THR A 57 -13.73 -7.26 -31.22
N GLU A 58 -14.59 -8.10 -31.82
CA GLU A 58 -14.13 -9.30 -32.52
C GLU A 58 -13.21 -8.95 -33.70
N GLU A 59 -13.51 -7.88 -34.44
CA GLU A 59 -12.63 -7.39 -35.51
C GLU A 59 -11.24 -6.99 -34.98
N PHE A 60 -11.18 -6.27 -33.87
CA PHE A 60 -9.92 -5.92 -33.21
C PHE A 60 -9.12 -7.18 -32.83
N LYS A 61 -9.77 -8.16 -32.19
CA LYS A 61 -9.13 -9.43 -31.79
C LYS A 61 -8.60 -10.22 -32.98
N GLU A 62 -9.35 -10.29 -34.08
CA GLU A 62 -8.90 -10.93 -35.31
C GLU A 62 -7.66 -10.23 -35.89
N ASN A 63 -7.68 -8.90 -35.97
CA ASN A 63 -6.56 -8.11 -36.47
C ASN A 63 -5.31 -8.28 -35.60
N LEU A 64 -5.47 -8.25 -34.27
CA LEU A 64 -4.40 -8.52 -33.32
C LEU A 64 -3.84 -9.96 -33.49
N GLY A 65 -4.72 -10.95 -33.64
CA GLY A 65 -4.33 -12.34 -33.85
C GLY A 65 -3.54 -12.56 -35.14
N ARG A 66 -3.93 -11.89 -36.24
CA ARG A 66 -3.18 -11.88 -37.51
C ARG A 66 -1.80 -11.25 -37.34
N PHE A 67 -1.72 -10.11 -36.66
CA PHE A 67 -0.45 -9.44 -36.36
C PHE A 67 0.50 -10.32 -35.54
N ILE A 68 0.03 -10.89 -34.42
CA ILE A 68 0.83 -11.77 -33.57
C ILE A 68 1.32 -12.99 -34.36
N SER A 69 0.44 -13.65 -35.12
CA SER A 69 0.79 -14.83 -35.91
C SER A 69 1.89 -14.54 -36.93
N LYS A 70 1.85 -13.35 -37.54
CA LYS A 70 2.82 -12.89 -38.53
C LYS A 70 4.20 -12.61 -37.94
N TYR A 71 4.27 -12.04 -36.73
CA TYR A 71 5.52 -11.50 -36.18
C TYR A 71 6.06 -12.20 -34.93
N LYS A 72 5.36 -13.19 -34.36
CA LYS A 72 5.76 -13.87 -33.11
C LYS A 72 7.15 -14.51 -33.12
N ASN A 73 7.65 -14.91 -34.29
CA ASN A 73 8.98 -15.50 -34.44
C ASN A 73 10.09 -14.44 -34.51
N VAL A 74 9.74 -13.20 -34.85
CA VAL A 74 10.67 -12.06 -34.96
C VAL A 74 10.70 -11.25 -33.67
N LEU A 75 9.52 -11.01 -33.06
CA LEU A 75 9.37 -10.31 -31.79
C LEU A 75 8.58 -11.19 -30.80
N PRO A 76 9.24 -12.15 -30.12
CA PRO A 76 8.56 -13.07 -29.21
C PRO A 76 7.73 -12.37 -28.12
N GLN A 77 8.12 -11.16 -27.69
CA GLN A 77 7.39 -10.40 -26.67
C GLN A 77 5.95 -10.07 -27.08
N ILE A 78 5.62 -9.99 -28.38
CA ILE A 78 4.24 -9.65 -28.80
C ILE A 78 3.25 -10.79 -28.52
N GLN A 79 3.73 -12.01 -28.26
CA GLN A 79 2.86 -13.15 -27.96
C GLN A 79 2.04 -12.91 -26.69
N GLN A 80 2.58 -12.13 -25.75
CA GLN A 80 1.89 -11.76 -24.51
C GLN A 80 0.68 -10.86 -24.75
N LEU A 81 0.60 -10.17 -25.90
CA LEU A 81 -0.53 -9.29 -26.21
C LEU A 81 -1.84 -10.08 -26.26
N GLY A 82 -1.82 -11.29 -26.84
CA GLY A 82 -3.01 -12.12 -26.92
C GLY A 82 -3.58 -12.44 -25.53
N SER A 83 -2.72 -12.86 -24.59
CA SER A 83 -3.15 -13.16 -23.22
C SER A 83 -3.52 -11.90 -22.42
N GLN A 84 -2.90 -10.75 -22.72
CA GLN A 84 -3.24 -9.47 -22.12
C GLN A 84 -4.65 -9.00 -22.54
N PHE A 85 -4.93 -8.97 -23.84
CA PHE A 85 -6.22 -8.50 -24.37
C PHE A 85 -7.38 -9.47 -24.12
N ASN A 86 -7.09 -10.77 -23.91
CA ASN A 86 -8.09 -11.75 -23.47
C ASN A 86 -8.65 -11.46 -22.06
N LYS A 87 -8.02 -10.58 -21.28
CA LYS A 87 -8.55 -10.16 -19.97
C LYS A 87 -9.69 -9.16 -20.08
N LEU A 88 -9.81 -8.46 -21.22
CA LEU A 88 -10.89 -7.52 -21.46
C LEU A 88 -12.15 -8.27 -21.88
N ASN A 89 -13.30 -7.79 -21.42
CA ASN A 89 -14.60 -8.29 -21.86
C ASN A 89 -14.83 -7.93 -23.34
N PRO A 90 -15.67 -8.70 -24.07
CA PRO A 90 -16.08 -8.33 -25.42
C PRO A 90 -16.73 -6.94 -25.42
N GLY A 91 -16.25 -6.05 -26.30
CA GLY A 91 -16.76 -4.67 -26.41
C GLY A 91 -16.27 -3.72 -25.32
N GLU A 92 -15.39 -4.14 -24.40
CA GLU A 92 -14.81 -3.26 -23.39
C GLU A 92 -13.85 -2.24 -24.04
N TRP A 93 -13.98 -0.97 -23.61
CA TRP A 93 -13.11 0.12 -24.03
C TRP A 93 -11.78 0.10 -23.28
N PHE A 94 -10.71 0.48 -23.98
CA PHE A 94 -9.37 0.66 -23.44
C PHE A 94 -8.64 1.77 -24.21
N PHE A 95 -7.58 2.32 -23.62
CA PHE A 95 -6.79 3.38 -24.21
C PHE A 95 -5.37 2.95 -24.59
N THR A 96 -4.84 3.57 -25.65
CA THR A 96 -3.42 3.55 -26.02
C THR A 96 -2.81 4.92 -25.79
N LEU A 97 -1.82 4.99 -24.91
CA LEU A 97 -1.17 6.23 -24.49
C LEU A 97 0.30 6.22 -24.88
N SER A 98 0.90 7.41 -24.91
CA SER A 98 2.36 7.52 -24.87
C SER A 98 2.87 6.93 -23.55
N PRO A 99 4.06 6.31 -23.53
CA PRO A 99 4.63 5.68 -22.33
C PRO A 99 5.10 6.75 -21.34
N ILE A 100 4.17 7.31 -20.59
CA ILE A 100 4.40 8.35 -19.59
C ILE A 100 3.97 7.82 -18.22
N GLU A 101 4.68 8.24 -17.18
CA GLU A 101 4.19 8.06 -15.81
C GLU A 101 2.99 9.00 -15.62
N LEU A 102 1.81 8.41 -15.41
CA LEU A 102 0.57 9.15 -15.16
C LEU A 102 0.48 9.48 -13.68
N THR A 103 0.22 10.75 -13.37
CA THR A 103 -0.17 11.17 -12.02
C THR A 103 -1.53 10.60 -11.63
N THR A 104 -1.80 10.48 -10.33
CA THR A 104 -3.09 10.05 -9.78
C THR A 104 -4.27 10.84 -10.38
N ALA A 105 -4.15 12.16 -10.52
CA ALA A 105 -5.19 12.99 -11.14
C ALA A 105 -5.43 12.63 -12.62
N GLN A 106 -4.36 12.37 -13.39
CA GLN A 106 -4.48 11.94 -14.79
C GLN A 106 -5.07 10.54 -14.90
N GLN A 107 -4.66 9.60 -14.04
CA GLN A 107 -5.22 8.26 -13.99
C GLN A 107 -6.73 8.31 -13.70
N TYR A 108 -7.14 9.11 -12.72
CA TYR A 108 -8.55 9.31 -12.37
C TYR A 108 -9.38 9.83 -13.56
N GLU A 109 -8.93 10.86 -14.27
CA GLU A 109 -9.68 11.38 -15.42
C GLU A 109 -9.78 10.36 -16.57
N LEU A 110 -8.74 9.55 -16.79
CA LEU A 110 -8.78 8.45 -17.77
C LEU A 110 -9.72 7.32 -17.35
N GLU A 111 -9.70 6.91 -16.08
CA GLU A 111 -10.61 5.89 -15.53
C GLU A 111 -12.06 6.35 -15.61
N LYS A 112 -12.32 7.61 -15.27
CA LYS A 112 -13.63 8.24 -15.39
C LYS A 112 -14.14 8.17 -16.82
N GLU A 113 -13.32 8.55 -17.80
CA GLU A 113 -13.70 8.48 -19.20
C GLU A 113 -13.98 7.04 -19.66
N LEU A 114 -13.13 6.09 -19.28
CA LEU A 114 -13.36 4.67 -19.56
C LEU A 114 -14.64 4.13 -18.92
N ASN A 115 -14.92 4.48 -17.67
CA ASN A 115 -16.14 4.09 -16.98
C ASN A 115 -17.38 4.60 -17.71
N CYS A 116 -17.37 5.85 -18.19
CA CYS A 116 -18.44 6.39 -19.02
C CYS A 116 -18.61 5.61 -20.32
N LEU A 117 -17.52 5.31 -21.03
CA LEU A 117 -17.55 4.54 -22.28
C LEU A 117 -18.03 3.09 -22.08
N ASN A 118 -17.69 2.49 -20.93
CA ASN A 118 -18.10 1.14 -20.55
C ASN A 118 -19.48 1.07 -19.87
N GLY A 119 -20.18 2.21 -19.73
CA GLY A 119 -21.51 2.27 -19.11
C GLY A 119 -21.51 1.99 -17.61
N CYS A 120 -20.36 2.08 -16.94
CA CYS A 120 -20.26 1.98 -15.49
C CYS A 120 -20.74 3.30 -14.86
N GLN A 121 -21.73 3.21 -13.96
CA GLN A 121 -22.14 4.36 -13.15
C GLN A 121 -21.40 4.32 -11.82
N ASN A 122 -20.88 5.48 -11.40
CA ASN A 122 -20.32 5.65 -10.07
C ASN A 122 -21.45 5.88 -9.07
N ASP A 123 -21.35 5.27 -7.88
CA ASP A 123 -22.30 5.49 -6.78
C ASP A 123 -22.26 6.93 -6.21
N PHE A 124 -21.16 7.66 -6.47
CA PHE A 124 -20.93 9.03 -6.02
C PHE A 124 -20.87 10.00 -7.20
N SER A 125 -21.40 11.21 -7.01
CA SER A 125 -21.23 12.28 -7.99
C SER A 125 -19.78 12.76 -8.04
N GLU A 126 -19.36 13.26 -9.20
CA GLU A 126 -18.03 13.85 -9.38
C GLU A 126 -17.77 15.00 -8.40
N SER A 127 -18.78 15.83 -8.16
CA SER A 127 -18.69 16.93 -7.19
C SER A 127 -18.44 16.44 -5.77
N GLU A 128 -19.08 15.33 -5.36
CA GLU A 128 -18.86 14.74 -4.04
C GLU A 128 -17.44 14.19 -3.93
N LEU A 129 -16.98 13.41 -4.91
CA LEU A 129 -15.63 12.87 -4.94
C LEU A 129 -14.57 13.98 -4.89
N LYS A 130 -14.70 15.02 -5.73
CA LYS A 130 -13.78 16.17 -5.72
C LYS A 130 -13.86 16.94 -4.41
N SER A 131 -15.03 17.07 -3.80
CA SER A 131 -15.16 17.76 -2.51
C SER A 131 -14.42 17.04 -1.37
N ILE A 132 -14.28 15.72 -1.44
CA ILE A 132 -13.66 14.87 -0.40
C ILE A 132 -12.17 14.58 -0.70
N PHE A 133 -11.83 14.26 -1.96
CA PHE A 133 -10.51 13.77 -2.36
C PHE A 133 -9.73 14.73 -3.26
N GLY A 134 -10.34 15.83 -3.72
CA GLY A 134 -9.71 16.76 -4.66
C GLY A 134 -8.36 17.29 -4.17
N GLY A 135 -8.28 17.69 -2.88
CA GLY A 135 -7.03 18.13 -2.28
C GLY A 135 -5.92 17.07 -2.36
N VAL A 136 -6.25 15.80 -2.06
CA VAL A 136 -5.29 14.69 -2.18
C VAL A 136 -4.87 14.49 -3.63
N MET A 137 -5.82 14.40 -4.55
CA MET A 137 -5.56 14.16 -5.99
C MET A 137 -4.70 15.25 -6.62
N GLU A 138 -4.87 16.51 -6.20
CA GLU A 138 -4.13 17.66 -6.71
C GLU A 138 -2.70 17.76 -6.16
N ASN A 139 -2.42 17.18 -4.98
CA ASN A 139 -1.15 17.39 -4.27
C ASN A 139 -0.30 16.14 -4.11
N TYR A 140 -0.87 14.95 -4.32
CA TYR A 140 -0.21 13.70 -4.03
C TYR A 140 -0.34 12.70 -5.17
N GLU A 141 0.75 11.95 -5.37
CA GLU A 141 0.72 10.66 -6.04
C GLU A 141 0.37 9.58 -5.02
N ILE A 142 -0.65 8.77 -5.33
CA ILE A 142 -1.15 7.70 -4.48
C ILE A 142 -0.52 6.38 -4.91
N VAL A 143 0.30 5.81 -4.05
CA VAL A 143 0.91 4.50 -4.25
C VAL A 143 0.12 3.44 -3.49
N THR A 144 -0.44 2.48 -4.22
CA THR A 144 -1.17 1.32 -3.68
C THR A 144 -0.58 0.01 -4.18
N PHE A 145 -0.95 -1.09 -3.52
CA PHE A 145 -0.50 -2.44 -3.88
C PHE A 145 -1.70 -3.34 -4.12
N ASP A 146 -1.73 -4.02 -5.27
CA ASP A 146 -2.76 -5.03 -5.56
C ASP A 146 -2.44 -6.32 -4.81
N LEU A 147 -3.00 -6.43 -3.61
CA LEU A 147 -2.82 -7.56 -2.73
C LEU A 147 -3.70 -8.77 -3.13
N ASP A 148 -4.67 -8.61 -4.05
CA ASP A 148 -5.63 -9.65 -4.43
C ASP A 148 -5.09 -10.65 -5.44
N LYS A 149 -4.02 -10.32 -6.15
CA LYS A 149 -3.40 -11.20 -7.15
C LYS A 149 -2.78 -12.50 -6.59
N GLY A 150 -2.76 -12.68 -5.27
CA GLY A 150 -2.29 -13.90 -4.59
C GLY A 150 -0.80 -14.19 -4.76
N LYS A 151 -0.05 -13.31 -5.44
CA LYS A 151 1.39 -13.42 -5.66
C LYS A 151 2.13 -12.45 -4.77
N LYS A 152 3.28 -12.88 -4.26
CA LYS A 152 4.22 -12.01 -3.54
C LYS A 152 4.65 -10.85 -4.44
N ILE A 153 4.51 -9.63 -3.93
CA ILE A 153 5.05 -8.41 -4.54
C ILE A 153 6.42 -8.19 -3.91
N LYS A 154 7.46 -8.20 -4.74
CA LYS A 154 8.83 -8.01 -4.30
C LYS A 154 9.26 -6.58 -4.56
N ILE A 155 9.61 -5.87 -3.50
CA ILE A 155 10.04 -4.47 -3.52
C ILE A 155 11.57 -4.43 -3.43
N GLY A 156 12.20 -3.53 -4.20
CA GLY A 156 13.66 -3.39 -4.25
C GLY A 156 14.37 -4.37 -5.19
N GLU A 157 15.69 -4.25 -5.27
CA GLU A 157 16.54 -4.99 -6.22
C GLU A 157 16.40 -6.52 -6.11
N GLY A 158 15.94 -7.13 -7.20
CA GLY A 158 15.69 -8.58 -7.28
C GLY A 158 16.96 -9.41 -7.25
N LEU A 159 18.03 -8.94 -7.90
CA LEU A 159 19.32 -9.62 -7.98
C LEU A 159 20.09 -9.45 -6.68
N LYS A 160 20.23 -10.54 -5.90
CA LYS A 160 20.87 -10.51 -4.57
C LYS A 160 22.26 -9.86 -4.56
N ALA A 161 23.06 -10.04 -5.61
CA ALA A 161 24.39 -9.45 -5.74
C ALA A 161 24.40 -7.91 -5.87
N ASN A 162 23.30 -7.33 -6.35
CA ASN A 162 23.17 -5.88 -6.59
C ASN A 162 22.49 -5.16 -5.41
N ARG A 163 21.99 -5.90 -4.42
CA ARG A 163 21.23 -5.33 -3.31
C ARG A 163 22.09 -4.41 -2.45
N VAL A 164 21.55 -3.23 -2.20
CA VAL A 164 22.03 -2.28 -1.19
C VAL A 164 20.91 -2.15 -0.16
N CYS A 165 21.23 -2.29 1.12
CA CYS A 165 20.19 -2.24 2.14
C CYS A 165 19.58 -0.84 2.23
N ARG A 166 18.26 -0.73 2.13
CA ARG A 166 17.58 0.58 2.14
C ARG A 166 17.65 1.34 3.47
N PHE A 167 17.96 0.66 4.58
CA PHE A 167 17.98 1.25 5.92
C PHE A 167 19.38 1.50 6.48
N CYS A 168 20.40 0.76 6.01
CA CYS A 168 21.78 0.95 6.46
C CYS A 168 22.77 1.27 5.34
N TYR A 169 22.31 1.27 4.08
CA TYR A 169 23.09 1.59 2.88
C TYR A 169 24.32 0.72 2.61
N ASN A 170 24.52 -0.32 3.43
CA ASN A 170 25.57 -1.31 3.23
C ASN A 170 25.15 -2.33 2.15
N LYS A 171 26.10 -3.10 1.65
CA LYS A 171 25.92 -4.14 0.64
C LYS A 171 26.78 -5.35 0.96
N ILE A 172 26.64 -6.42 0.18
CA ILE A 172 27.52 -7.60 0.28
C ILE A 172 28.98 -7.16 -0.01
N PRO A 173 29.98 -7.60 0.78
CA PRO A 173 29.93 -8.65 1.80
C PRO A 173 29.68 -8.20 3.25
N ASP A 174 29.52 -6.89 3.53
CA ASP A 174 29.42 -6.37 4.90
C ASP A 174 28.11 -6.78 5.62
N ILE A 175 27.10 -7.16 4.84
CA ILE A 175 25.79 -7.59 5.29
C ILE A 175 25.28 -8.76 4.44
N THR A 176 24.24 -9.43 4.93
CA THR A 176 23.59 -10.54 4.24
C THR A 176 22.10 -10.26 3.99
N PHE A 177 21.57 -10.95 2.97
CA PHE A 177 20.14 -10.94 2.59
C PHE A 177 19.67 -12.40 2.51
N ASN A 178 19.79 -13.13 3.61
CA ASN A 178 19.44 -14.55 3.69
C ASN A 178 18.00 -14.75 4.17
N LYS A 179 17.47 -13.83 4.97
CA LYS A 179 16.09 -13.84 5.44
C LYS A 179 15.16 -13.23 4.39
N GLU A 180 13.93 -13.74 4.35
CA GLU A 180 12.87 -13.12 3.57
C GLU A 180 12.25 -11.98 4.40
N ALA A 181 12.81 -10.78 4.26
CA ALA A 181 12.28 -9.61 4.94
C ALA A 181 10.90 -9.24 4.38
N HIS A 182 10.01 -8.82 5.28
CA HIS A 182 8.64 -8.42 4.94
C HIS A 182 8.50 -6.92 5.17
N ALA A 183 7.91 -6.20 4.21
CA ALA A 183 7.75 -4.75 4.32
C ALA A 183 6.92 -4.34 5.54
N ILE A 184 5.82 -5.06 5.79
CA ILE A 184 5.04 -5.04 7.03
C ILE A 184 5.26 -6.37 7.75
N SER A 185 5.34 -6.36 9.08
CA SER A 185 5.57 -7.58 9.85
C SER A 185 4.61 -8.72 9.49
N GLU A 186 5.15 -9.92 9.28
CA GLU A 186 4.37 -11.12 9.00
C GLU A 186 3.40 -11.46 10.16
N ALA A 187 3.75 -11.06 11.39
CA ALA A 187 2.88 -11.22 12.56
C ALA A 187 1.56 -10.43 12.42
N LEU A 188 1.56 -9.32 11.67
CA LEU A 188 0.37 -8.51 11.40
C LEU A 188 -0.48 -9.07 10.25
N GLY A 189 -0.12 -10.24 9.69
CA GLY A 189 -0.86 -10.90 8.62
C GLY A 189 -0.32 -10.62 7.21
N ASN A 190 0.78 -9.87 7.06
CA ASN A 190 1.39 -9.67 5.75
C ASN A 190 2.04 -10.96 5.24
N LYS A 191 1.60 -11.45 4.07
CA LYS A 191 2.23 -12.58 3.35
C LYS A 191 2.70 -12.21 1.95
N ILE A 192 2.49 -10.95 1.54
CA ILE A 192 2.48 -10.54 0.15
C ILE A 192 3.60 -9.55 -0.14
N LEU A 193 3.79 -8.54 0.70
CA LEU A 193 4.77 -7.49 0.48
C LEU A 193 6.14 -7.93 1.03
N ILE A 194 7.01 -8.38 0.12
CA ILE A 194 8.36 -8.88 0.41
C ILE A 194 9.38 -7.80 0.08
N LEU A 195 10.31 -7.56 0.98
CA LEU A 195 11.34 -6.54 0.82
C LEU A 195 12.69 -7.18 0.50
N ASN A 196 13.14 -7.05 -0.75
CA ASN A 196 14.39 -7.66 -1.19
C ASN A 196 15.62 -6.95 -0.61
N ASP A 197 15.55 -5.64 -0.47
CA ASP A 197 16.66 -4.74 -0.13
C ASP A 197 16.64 -4.34 1.36
N GLU A 198 16.05 -5.14 2.23
CA GLU A 198 16.25 -5.10 3.68
C GLU A 198 17.19 -6.24 4.10
N CYS A 199 18.30 -5.91 4.77
CA CYS A 199 19.30 -6.90 5.16
C CYS A 199 18.95 -7.58 6.47
N ASP A 200 19.55 -8.75 6.71
CA ASP A 200 19.26 -9.57 7.88
C ASP A 200 19.43 -8.79 9.20
N ARG A 201 20.48 -7.95 9.30
CA ARG A 201 20.74 -7.13 10.50
C ARG A 201 19.65 -6.08 10.74
N CYS A 202 19.18 -5.40 9.70
CA CYS A 202 18.12 -4.40 9.84
C CYS A 202 16.78 -5.07 10.12
N ASN A 203 16.47 -6.16 9.41
CA ASN A 203 15.28 -6.96 9.64
C ASN A 203 15.17 -7.41 11.10
N ASP A 204 16.26 -7.96 11.65
CA ASP A 204 16.28 -8.42 13.05
C ASP A 204 16.16 -7.27 14.04
N PHE A 205 16.83 -6.15 13.76
CA PHE A 205 16.70 -4.95 14.58
C PHE A 205 15.25 -4.46 14.65
N PHE A 206 14.56 -4.34 13.50
CA PHE A 206 13.19 -3.84 13.46
C PHE A 206 12.21 -4.84 14.09
N ASP A 207 12.33 -6.15 13.81
CA ASP A 207 11.49 -7.20 14.40
C ASP A 207 11.58 -7.16 15.94
N GLU A 208 12.79 -7.04 16.49
CA GLU A 208 13.03 -7.12 17.94
C GLU A 208 12.76 -5.81 18.70
N ASN A 209 13.05 -4.65 18.10
CA ASN A 209 13.11 -3.38 18.83
C ASN A 209 12.00 -2.40 18.49
N ILE A 210 11.36 -2.53 17.32
CA ILE A 210 10.38 -1.55 16.81
C ILE A 210 9.03 -2.23 16.55
N GLU A 211 8.98 -3.20 15.63
CA GLU A 211 7.73 -3.84 15.20
C GLU A 211 7.06 -4.65 16.32
N ARG A 212 7.85 -5.26 17.22
CA ARG A 212 7.35 -5.98 18.39
C ARG A 212 6.36 -5.16 19.22
N ASP A 213 6.64 -3.88 19.44
CA ASP A 213 5.78 -3.03 20.24
C ASP A 213 4.45 -2.75 19.51
N PHE A 214 4.49 -2.60 18.19
CA PHE A 214 3.30 -2.48 17.36
C PHE A 214 2.46 -3.76 17.36
N ILE A 215 3.12 -4.91 17.33
CA ILE A 215 2.49 -6.22 17.45
C ILE A 215 1.79 -6.35 18.81
N TYR A 216 2.49 -6.09 19.91
CA TYR A 216 1.93 -6.15 21.27
C TYR A 216 0.77 -5.17 21.46
N TYR A 217 0.84 -3.98 20.86
CA TYR A 217 -0.28 -3.03 20.87
C TYR A 217 -1.54 -3.59 20.21
N HIS A 218 -1.38 -4.40 19.17
CA HIS A 218 -2.49 -4.98 18.41
C HIS A 218 -2.80 -6.43 18.77
N ASP A 219 -2.13 -7.05 19.75
CA ASP A 219 -2.27 -8.46 20.07
C ASP A 219 -3.73 -8.85 20.36
N MET A 220 -4.46 -8.01 21.10
CA MET A 220 -5.88 -8.24 21.35
C MET A 220 -6.67 -8.34 20.05
N ALA A 221 -6.55 -7.36 19.15
CA ALA A 221 -7.24 -7.37 17.87
C ALA A 221 -6.79 -8.53 16.98
N ARG A 222 -5.49 -8.80 16.91
CA ARG A 222 -4.94 -9.91 16.12
C ARG A 222 -5.47 -11.26 16.59
N THR A 223 -5.59 -11.46 17.89
CA THR A 223 -6.16 -12.69 18.47
C THR A 223 -7.66 -12.75 18.29
N LEU A 224 -8.42 -11.68 18.54
CA LEU A 224 -9.88 -11.67 18.39
C LEU A 224 -10.34 -11.89 16.95
N TYR A 225 -9.59 -11.37 15.97
CA TYR A 225 -9.91 -11.49 14.54
C TYR A 225 -9.16 -12.61 13.82
N GLY A 226 -8.39 -13.43 14.54
CA GLY A 226 -7.71 -14.60 13.98
C GLY A 226 -6.66 -14.29 12.91
N VAL A 227 -5.95 -13.16 13.04
CA VAL A 227 -4.91 -12.73 12.10
C VAL A 227 -3.77 -13.74 12.07
N LYS A 228 -3.61 -14.46 10.96
CA LYS A 228 -2.67 -15.58 10.87
C LYS A 228 -1.21 -15.12 11.01
N ASN A 229 -0.48 -15.78 11.91
CA ASN A 229 0.93 -15.52 12.19
C ASN A 229 1.88 -16.23 11.19
N LYS A 230 3.19 -16.25 11.50
CA LYS A 230 4.24 -16.93 10.69
C LYS A 230 3.98 -18.44 10.49
N THR A 231 3.31 -19.11 11.43
CA THR A 231 2.94 -20.53 11.33
C THR A 231 1.57 -20.75 10.67
N ASN A 232 0.99 -19.72 10.06
CA ASN A 232 -0.33 -19.74 9.42
C ASN A 232 -1.48 -20.10 10.38
N ALA A 233 -1.31 -19.80 11.68
CA ALA A 233 -2.30 -20.05 12.72
C ALA A 233 -2.74 -18.74 13.41
N PRO A 234 -3.98 -18.66 13.92
CA PRO A 234 -4.39 -17.56 14.81
C PRO A 234 -3.50 -17.46 16.04
N PRO A 235 -3.10 -16.25 16.48
CA PRO A 235 -2.28 -16.08 17.66
C PRO A 235 -3.09 -16.32 18.93
N LYS A 236 -2.39 -16.84 19.94
CA LYS A 236 -2.89 -16.99 21.30
C LYS A 236 -2.40 -15.82 22.14
N LEU A 237 -3.30 -15.16 22.86
CA LEU A 237 -2.96 -14.11 23.81
C LEU A 237 -3.11 -14.64 25.23
N LYS A 238 -2.02 -14.65 25.99
CA LYS A 238 -2.00 -15.11 27.38
C LYS A 238 -1.46 -14.01 28.27
N GLY A 239 -2.14 -13.78 29.39
CA GLY A 239 -1.66 -12.92 30.46
C GLY A 239 -1.60 -13.66 31.78
N LYS A 240 -1.49 -12.90 32.87
CA LYS A 240 -1.39 -13.45 34.22
C LYS A 240 -2.62 -14.29 34.60
N ASP A 241 -3.81 -13.70 34.38
CA ASP A 241 -5.08 -14.23 34.87
C ASP A 241 -6.06 -14.50 33.72
N PHE A 242 -5.55 -14.65 32.48
CA PHE A 242 -6.41 -14.89 31.32
C PHE A 242 -5.70 -15.57 30.16
N GLU A 243 -6.50 -16.14 29.28
CA GLU A 243 -6.10 -16.71 28.01
C GLU A 243 -7.18 -16.50 26.94
N ILE A 244 -6.78 -16.03 25.76
CA ILE A 244 -7.66 -15.88 24.59
C ILE A 244 -7.04 -16.67 23.44
N SER A 245 -7.82 -17.59 22.86
CA SER A 245 -7.39 -18.42 21.73
C SER A 245 -8.58 -19.02 20.99
N TYR A 246 -8.35 -19.48 19.77
CA TYR A 246 -9.30 -20.31 19.05
C TYR A 246 -9.23 -21.76 19.55
N THR A 247 -10.39 -22.40 19.75
CA THR A 247 -10.50 -23.83 20.04
C THR A 247 -10.20 -24.68 18.80
N GLU A 248 -10.03 -25.99 18.98
CA GLU A 248 -9.87 -26.93 17.85
C GLU A 248 -11.06 -26.89 16.87
N GLN A 249 -12.23 -26.47 17.35
CA GLN A 249 -13.46 -26.34 16.56
C GLN A 249 -13.55 -24.98 15.83
N GLY A 250 -12.55 -24.10 15.99
CA GLY A 250 -12.50 -22.79 15.35
C GLY A 250 -13.31 -21.70 16.05
N ASN A 251 -13.78 -21.93 17.27
CA ASN A 251 -14.51 -20.93 18.06
C ASN A 251 -13.54 -20.11 18.91
N LEU A 252 -13.80 -18.80 19.04
CA LEU A 252 -13.03 -17.95 19.96
C LEU A 252 -13.37 -18.32 21.41
N SER A 253 -12.35 -18.60 22.21
CA SER A 253 -12.45 -18.88 23.65
C SER A 253 -11.72 -17.80 24.44
N ILE A 254 -12.38 -17.28 25.48
CA ILE A 254 -11.83 -16.34 26.45
C ILE A 254 -11.95 -16.99 27.83
N ALA A 255 -10.82 -17.42 28.38
CA ALA A 255 -10.73 -17.95 29.73
C ALA A 255 -10.19 -16.86 30.66
N ILE A 256 -10.92 -16.57 31.75
CA ILE A 256 -10.51 -15.61 32.79
C ILE A 256 -10.42 -16.39 34.10
N VAL A 257 -9.25 -16.37 34.73
CA VAL A 257 -9.04 -16.99 36.03
C VAL A 257 -9.49 -16.01 37.11
N GLN A 258 -10.58 -16.33 37.80
CA GLN A 258 -11.03 -15.58 38.97
C GLN A 258 -10.64 -16.31 40.26
N ASN A 259 -10.22 -15.56 41.28
CA ASN A 259 -9.72 -16.10 42.56
C ASN A 259 -10.82 -16.66 43.49
N ASN A 260 -12.08 -16.77 43.04
CA ASN A 260 -13.18 -17.36 43.81
C ASN A 260 -13.64 -18.68 43.16
N PRO A 261 -12.95 -19.80 43.43
CA PRO A 261 -13.41 -21.10 42.97
C PRO A 261 -14.66 -21.50 43.77
N GLY A 262 -15.85 -21.50 43.14
CA GLY A 262 -17.03 -22.15 43.72
C GLY A 262 -18.36 -21.39 43.67
N ASP A 263 -18.47 -20.26 42.96
CA ASP A 263 -19.77 -19.64 42.71
C ASP A 263 -20.21 -19.89 41.26
N ASP A 264 -21.01 -20.94 41.05
CA ASP A 264 -21.61 -21.24 39.74
C ASP A 264 -22.59 -20.13 39.26
N ASN A 265 -22.87 -19.14 40.12
CA ASN A 265 -23.63 -17.93 39.80
C ASN A 265 -22.76 -16.69 39.57
N ALA A 266 -21.43 -16.84 39.41
CA ALA A 266 -20.55 -15.70 39.14
C ALA A 266 -21.00 -14.98 37.85
N GLU A 267 -21.52 -13.77 38.00
CA GLU A 267 -21.92 -12.95 36.86
C GLU A 267 -20.70 -12.60 36.01
N MET A 268 -20.87 -12.59 34.68
CA MET A 268 -19.81 -12.17 33.78
C MET A 268 -19.38 -10.73 34.14
N PRO A 269 -18.08 -10.49 34.40
CA PRO A 269 -17.60 -9.17 34.78
C PRO A 269 -17.84 -8.17 33.63
N GLU A 270 -18.56 -7.09 33.91
CA GLU A 270 -18.85 -6.03 32.93
C GLU A 270 -17.59 -5.33 32.41
N ASN A 271 -16.55 -5.21 33.24
CA ASN A 271 -15.29 -4.54 32.89
C ASN A 271 -14.11 -5.46 33.21
N VAL A 272 -13.42 -5.93 32.16
CA VAL A 272 -12.24 -6.80 32.32
C VAL A 272 -10.99 -6.07 31.86
N SER A 273 -9.99 -6.01 32.74
CA SER A 273 -8.64 -5.51 32.41
C SER A 273 -7.70 -6.69 32.17
N PHE A 274 -7.42 -6.97 30.91
CA PHE A 274 -6.49 -8.00 30.47
C PHE A 274 -5.05 -7.52 30.58
N LYS A 275 -4.33 -8.02 31.61
CA LYS A 275 -2.93 -7.68 31.88
C LYS A 275 -1.98 -8.65 31.21
N THR A 276 -1.34 -8.23 30.12
CA THR A 276 -0.44 -9.08 29.33
C THR A 276 0.93 -9.25 29.98
N GLY A 277 1.39 -8.25 30.74
CA GLY A 277 2.78 -8.15 31.21
C GLY A 277 3.76 -7.71 30.12
N ASN A 278 3.29 -7.51 28.89
CA ASN A 278 4.10 -6.96 27.81
C ASN A 278 4.34 -5.47 28.07
N LYS A 279 5.53 -5.01 27.70
CA LYS A 279 5.91 -3.61 27.77
C LYS A 279 6.18 -3.07 26.37
N ILE A 280 5.76 -1.85 26.12
CA ILE A 280 5.92 -1.17 24.84
C ILE A 280 6.36 0.28 25.05
N LYS A 281 6.98 0.87 24.03
CA LYS A 281 7.13 2.32 23.89
C LYS A 281 6.14 2.81 22.85
N ILE A 282 5.31 3.79 23.20
CA ILE A 282 4.33 4.33 22.25
C ILE A 282 5.00 4.95 21.02
N GLN A 283 6.17 5.58 21.19
CA GLN A 283 6.96 6.07 20.06
C GLN A 283 7.37 4.96 19.07
N ASN A 284 7.57 3.73 19.53
CA ASN A 284 7.87 2.61 18.63
C ASN A 284 6.67 2.27 17.73
N LEU A 285 5.44 2.61 18.12
CA LEU A 285 4.27 2.46 17.24
C LEU A 285 4.39 3.37 16.02
N TYR A 286 4.78 4.63 16.23
CA TYR A 286 5.05 5.57 15.15
C TYR A 286 6.21 5.09 14.29
N LYS A 287 7.33 4.69 14.90
CA LYS A 287 8.50 4.18 14.18
C LYS A 287 8.13 2.98 13.30
N ALA A 288 7.27 2.08 13.77
CA ALA A 288 6.79 0.95 12.98
C ALA A 288 5.98 1.42 11.75
N LEU A 289 5.04 2.35 11.92
CA LEU A 289 4.28 2.95 10.82
C LEU A 289 5.21 3.59 9.77
N CYS A 290 6.19 4.40 10.20
CA CYS A 290 7.19 4.99 9.31
C CYS A 290 8.06 3.93 8.64
N LYS A 291 8.48 2.89 9.36
CA LYS A 291 9.22 1.77 8.78
C LYS A 291 8.42 1.12 7.66
N PHE A 292 7.13 0.83 7.88
CA PHE A 292 6.26 0.22 6.87
C PHE A 292 6.15 1.11 5.62
N ALA A 293 5.98 2.42 5.80
CA ALA A 293 5.94 3.36 4.69
C ALA A 293 7.27 3.41 3.91
N LEU A 294 8.40 3.51 4.61
CA LEU A 294 9.73 3.52 3.99
C LEU A 294 10.14 2.16 3.41
N SER A 295 9.53 1.06 3.86
CA SER A 295 9.69 -0.26 3.26
C SER A 295 9.04 -0.38 1.89
N VAL A 296 7.99 0.42 1.61
CA VAL A 296 7.23 0.30 0.35
C VAL A 296 7.38 1.48 -0.60
N ILE A 297 7.96 2.58 -0.16
CA ILE A 297 8.32 3.69 -1.04
C ILE A 297 9.40 3.28 -2.05
N ASP A 298 9.35 3.89 -3.25
CA ASP A 298 10.40 3.76 -4.25
C ASP A 298 11.74 4.29 -3.71
N SER A 299 12.80 3.52 -3.95
CA SER A 299 14.15 3.79 -3.44
C SER A 299 14.69 5.16 -3.86
N LYS A 300 14.19 5.75 -4.97
CA LYS A 300 14.56 7.10 -5.43
C LYS A 300 14.21 8.20 -4.43
N HIS A 301 13.25 7.96 -3.53
CA HIS A 301 12.82 8.94 -2.53
C HIS A 301 13.48 8.78 -1.16
N LEU A 302 14.13 7.64 -0.88
CA LEU A 302 14.67 7.32 0.46
C LEU A 302 15.72 8.32 0.95
N SER A 303 16.51 8.91 0.06
CA SER A 303 17.49 9.94 0.44
C SER A 303 16.86 11.18 1.07
N ASN A 304 15.56 11.41 0.84
CA ASN A 304 14.82 12.49 1.48
C ASN A 304 14.40 12.16 2.92
N PHE A 305 14.66 10.95 3.43
CA PHE A 305 14.21 10.47 4.74
C PHE A 305 15.37 9.94 5.60
N GLU A 306 16.61 10.39 5.35
CA GLU A 306 17.79 9.96 6.11
C GLU A 306 17.61 10.16 7.62
N ASP A 307 17.10 11.32 8.03
CA ASP A 307 16.83 11.64 9.43
C ASP A 307 15.74 10.75 10.04
N THR A 308 14.68 10.45 9.27
CA THR A 308 13.65 9.50 9.66
C THR A 308 14.24 8.10 9.85
N ILE A 309 15.10 7.65 8.93
CA ILE A 309 15.75 6.35 8.95
C ILE A 309 16.67 6.23 10.19
N GLN A 310 17.45 7.26 10.48
CA GLN A 310 18.25 7.32 11.70
C GLN A 310 17.38 7.26 12.96
N TRP A 311 16.25 7.97 12.98
CA TRP A 311 15.33 7.96 14.12
C TRP A 311 14.67 6.59 14.35
N ILE A 312 14.12 5.94 13.31
CA ILE A 312 13.50 4.61 13.45
C ILE A 312 14.54 3.54 13.83
N LYS A 313 15.83 3.77 13.54
CA LYS A 313 16.95 2.92 13.95
C LYS A 313 17.53 3.24 15.33
N ASN A 314 16.90 4.13 16.09
CA ASN A 314 17.41 4.62 17.38
C ASN A 314 18.83 5.22 17.31
N GLN A 315 19.19 5.79 16.15
CA GLN A 315 20.45 6.50 15.92
C GLN A 315 20.29 8.01 16.09
N LYS A 316 19.04 8.49 16.12
CA LYS A 316 18.64 9.88 16.36
C LYS A 316 17.47 9.91 17.35
N GLU A 317 17.51 10.86 18.29
CA GLU A 317 16.41 11.10 19.22
C GLU A 317 15.45 12.16 18.67
N VAL A 318 14.16 11.96 18.91
CA VAL A 318 13.09 12.88 18.56
C VAL A 318 12.11 12.90 19.71
N ASN A 319 11.82 14.09 20.24
CA ASN A 319 11.01 14.25 21.45
C ASN A 319 9.56 14.60 21.18
N ILE A 320 9.26 15.19 20.02
CA ILE A 320 7.92 15.61 19.64
C ILE A 320 7.69 15.23 18.18
N LEU A 321 6.53 14.65 17.90
CA LEU A 321 6.11 14.14 16.60
C LEU A 321 4.74 14.72 16.23
N PRO A 322 4.40 14.77 14.92
CA PRO A 322 3.04 15.07 14.48
C PRO A 322 2.04 14.08 15.10
N LYS A 323 0.78 14.48 15.30
CA LYS A 323 -0.25 13.54 15.77
C LYS A 323 -0.54 12.47 14.71
N VAL A 324 -0.93 11.28 15.14
CA VAL A 324 -1.44 10.20 14.27
C VAL A 324 -2.97 10.19 14.35
N ALA A 325 -3.63 10.29 13.20
CA ALA A 325 -5.09 10.14 13.14
C ALA A 325 -5.45 8.65 13.09
N ILE A 326 -6.33 8.20 13.98
CA ILE A 326 -6.70 6.80 14.15
C ILE A 326 -8.22 6.69 14.16
N LEU A 327 -8.75 5.85 13.27
CA LEU A 327 -10.15 5.43 13.27
C LEU A 327 -10.22 3.95 13.64
N ASN A 328 -11.08 3.61 14.59
CA ASN A 328 -11.41 2.22 14.91
C ASN A 328 -12.85 1.96 14.49
N SER A 329 -13.04 1.20 13.41
CA SER A 329 -14.36 0.92 12.85
C SER A 329 -14.39 -0.39 12.09
N ALA A 330 -15.39 -1.22 12.37
CA ALA A 330 -15.64 -2.47 11.65
C ALA A 330 -16.00 -2.24 10.17
N ALA A 331 -16.45 -1.03 9.79
CA ALA A 331 -16.77 -0.69 8.40
C ALA A 331 -15.52 -0.72 7.48
N PHE A 332 -14.33 -0.58 8.06
CA PHE A 332 -13.05 -0.62 7.34
C PHE A 332 -12.26 -1.90 7.63
N PHE A 333 -12.95 -2.96 8.07
CA PHE A 333 -12.29 -4.21 8.42
C PHE A 333 -11.53 -4.81 7.24
N THR A 334 -10.24 -5.11 7.45
CA THR A 334 -9.43 -5.88 6.50
C THR A 334 -8.84 -7.14 7.14
N THR A 335 -8.76 -8.21 6.35
CA THR A 335 -8.22 -9.52 6.79
C THR A 335 -6.69 -9.60 6.72
N ARG A 336 -6.05 -8.61 6.10
CA ARG A 336 -4.60 -8.50 5.92
C ARG A 336 -4.19 -7.03 6.07
N PRO A 337 -2.94 -6.72 6.41
CA PRO A 337 -2.52 -5.34 6.53
C PRO A 337 -2.43 -4.70 5.14
N GLU A 338 -2.90 -3.46 5.02
CA GLU A 338 -2.88 -2.67 3.80
C GLU A 338 -2.17 -1.35 4.06
N ILE A 339 -1.39 -0.89 3.07
CA ILE A 339 -0.70 0.40 3.15
C ILE A 339 -0.87 1.15 1.83
N THR A 340 -1.24 2.42 1.95
CA THR A 340 -1.29 3.39 0.87
C THR A 340 -0.35 4.53 1.21
N LEU A 341 0.46 4.97 0.25
CA LEU A 341 1.30 6.15 0.40
C LEU A 341 0.73 7.30 -0.40
N HIS A 342 0.73 8.49 0.19
CA HIS A 342 0.48 9.75 -0.51
C HIS A 342 1.82 10.47 -0.56
N LEU A 343 2.46 10.47 -1.73
CA LEU A 343 3.74 11.12 -1.97
C LEU A 343 3.52 12.47 -2.64
N ARG A 344 3.95 13.57 -2.02
CA ARG A 344 3.71 14.92 -2.54
C ARG A 344 4.37 15.06 -3.91
N ASN A 345 3.58 15.43 -4.91
CA ASN A 345 4.00 15.46 -6.32
C ASN A 345 4.21 16.90 -6.85
N ASN A 346 4.18 17.89 -5.97
CA ASN A 346 4.32 19.31 -6.31
C ASN A 346 5.18 20.06 -5.26
N ASP A 347 5.36 21.36 -5.48
CA ASP A 347 6.18 22.24 -4.65
C ASP A 347 5.44 22.82 -3.42
N ASN A 348 4.26 22.30 -3.09
CA ASN A 348 3.48 22.80 -1.96
C ASN A 348 4.04 22.33 -0.60
N THR A 349 5.07 23.01 -0.11
CA THR A 349 5.76 22.62 1.14
C THR A 349 4.96 22.85 2.42
N THR A 350 3.74 23.39 2.34
CA THR A 350 2.80 23.44 3.47
C THR A 350 2.11 22.10 3.72
N LEU A 351 2.26 21.13 2.82
CA LEU A 351 1.77 19.78 2.97
C LEU A 351 2.95 18.81 3.19
N PRO A 352 2.81 17.73 3.97
CA PRO A 352 3.90 16.78 4.20
C PRO A 352 4.39 16.11 2.90
N TYR A 353 5.68 15.79 2.83
CA TYR A 353 6.24 15.14 1.64
C TYR A 353 5.71 13.71 1.48
N LEU A 354 5.47 13.00 2.59
CA LEU A 354 4.93 11.65 2.59
C LEU A 354 3.93 11.46 3.73
N VAL A 355 2.74 11.01 3.38
CA VAL A 355 1.69 10.59 4.32
C VAL A 355 1.40 9.12 4.08
N GLY A 356 1.35 8.33 5.15
CA GLY A 356 0.95 6.93 5.10
C GLY A 356 -0.47 6.76 5.59
N GLU A 357 -1.24 5.94 4.88
CA GLU A 357 -2.48 5.34 5.36
C GLU A 357 -2.25 3.85 5.57
N PHE A 358 -2.41 3.37 6.81
CA PHE A 358 -2.20 1.96 7.17
C PHE A 358 -3.45 1.36 7.79
N ARG A 359 -3.91 0.23 7.24
CA ARG A 359 -5.06 -0.50 7.75
C ARG A 359 -4.64 -1.84 8.31
N LEU A 360 -5.18 -2.18 9.47
CA LEU A 360 -4.99 -3.46 10.13
C LEU A 360 -6.25 -3.81 10.90
N THR A 361 -6.90 -4.92 10.54
CA THR A 361 -8.20 -5.31 11.09
C THR A 361 -9.19 -4.14 11.02
N CYS A 362 -9.68 -3.64 12.14
CA CYS A 362 -10.61 -2.50 12.25
C CYS A 362 -9.91 -1.15 12.47
N TYR A 363 -8.57 -1.11 12.49
CA TYR A 363 -7.79 0.11 12.67
C TYR A 363 -7.40 0.71 11.33
N LEU A 364 -7.61 2.01 11.21
CA LEU A 364 -7.12 2.86 10.13
C LEU A 364 -6.24 3.94 10.74
N TYR A 365 -4.97 3.97 10.34
CA TYR A 365 -3.96 4.95 10.73
C TYR A 365 -3.68 5.90 9.58
N ILE A 366 -3.66 7.19 9.84
CA ILE A 366 -3.16 8.22 8.91
C ILE A 366 -2.08 9.00 9.63
N PHE A 367 -0.87 8.98 9.08
CA PHE A 367 0.33 9.49 9.72
C PHE A 367 1.26 10.17 8.72
N ILE A 368 1.98 11.18 9.19
CA ILE A 368 3.03 11.86 8.43
C ILE A 368 4.32 11.07 8.60
N VAL A 369 5.14 10.92 7.56
CA VAL A 369 6.51 10.41 7.73
C VAL A 369 7.42 11.61 8.03
N PRO A 370 7.85 11.81 9.29
CA PRO A 370 8.44 13.08 9.73
C PRO A 370 9.90 13.19 9.28
N LEU A 371 10.49 14.37 9.45
CA LEU A 371 11.91 14.65 9.21
C LEU A 371 12.36 14.46 7.75
N SER A 372 11.45 14.66 6.79
CA SER A 372 11.87 14.69 5.40
C SER A 372 12.68 15.94 5.11
N SER A 373 13.77 15.82 4.35
CA SER A 373 14.51 16.98 3.83
C SER A 373 13.71 17.80 2.80
N LYS A 374 12.56 17.29 2.37
CA LYS A 374 11.61 17.98 1.48
C LYS A 374 10.55 18.79 2.22
N ASP A 375 10.49 18.70 3.54
CA ASP A 375 9.51 19.42 4.35
C ASP A 375 10.11 20.68 4.97
N THR A 376 9.37 21.79 4.88
CA THR A 376 9.72 23.05 5.56
C THR A 376 9.06 23.17 6.93
N HIS A 377 8.05 22.35 7.19
CA HIS A 377 7.26 22.33 8.42
C HIS A 377 7.48 21.00 9.14
N CYS A 378 7.30 21.03 10.46
CA CYS A 378 7.41 19.83 11.30
C CYS A 378 6.04 19.23 11.62
N PHE A 379 4.94 19.94 11.33
CA PHE A 379 3.55 19.49 11.52
C PHE A 379 3.22 19.12 12.97
N ILE A 380 3.96 19.71 13.90
CA ILE A 380 3.74 19.61 15.35
C ILE A 380 2.77 20.72 15.79
N ASP A 381 2.83 21.88 15.14
CA ASP A 381 1.91 22.99 15.40
C ASP A 381 0.49 22.63 14.97
N ASP A 382 -0.49 23.02 15.79
CA ASP A 382 -1.89 22.67 15.56
C ASP A 382 -2.46 23.32 14.28
N GLN A 383 -1.96 24.49 13.86
CA GLN A 383 -2.38 25.13 12.61
C GLN A 383 -1.79 24.40 11.41
N GLU A 384 -0.49 24.12 11.42
CA GLU A 384 0.17 23.32 10.37
C GLU A 384 -0.52 21.96 10.18
N TYR A 385 -0.85 21.30 11.29
CA TYR A 385 -1.53 20.00 11.27
C TYR A 385 -2.97 20.10 10.73
N ARG A 386 -3.70 21.15 11.08
CA ARG A 386 -5.04 21.41 10.51
C ARG A 386 -4.98 21.66 9.00
N ASP A 387 -3.98 22.40 8.53
CA ASP A 387 -3.83 22.69 7.11
C ASP A 387 -3.50 21.42 6.30
N PHE A 388 -2.69 20.52 6.87
CA PHE A 388 -2.53 19.15 6.37
C PHE A 388 -3.89 18.42 6.29
N LEU A 389 -4.66 18.39 7.37
CA LEU A 389 -5.95 17.67 7.41
C LEU A 389 -7.00 18.24 6.45
N ASN A 390 -6.95 19.53 6.13
CA ASN A 390 -7.81 20.16 5.13
C ASN A 390 -7.59 19.59 3.72
N CYS A 391 -6.40 19.04 3.44
CA CYS A 391 -6.13 18.28 2.23
C CYS A 391 -6.77 16.88 2.27
N PHE A 392 -6.85 16.27 3.45
CA PHE A 392 -7.39 14.93 3.72
C PHE A 392 -8.82 15.01 4.29
N LYS A 393 -9.74 15.65 3.57
CA LYS A 393 -11.11 15.92 4.08
C LYS A 393 -11.89 14.68 4.47
N HIS A 394 -11.64 13.52 3.85
CA HIS A 394 -12.24 12.25 4.26
C HIS A 394 -11.95 11.88 5.72
N VAL A 395 -10.84 12.38 6.29
CA VAL A 395 -10.50 12.25 7.71
C VAL A 395 -11.35 13.18 8.56
N CYS A 396 -11.44 14.45 8.16
CA CYS A 396 -12.19 15.47 8.91
C CYS A 396 -13.71 15.26 8.89
N SER A 397 -14.26 14.76 7.78
CA SER A 397 -15.70 14.53 7.62
C SER A 397 -16.21 13.35 8.45
N ASN A 398 -15.32 12.53 9.00
CA ASN A 398 -15.69 11.37 9.80
C ASN A 398 -15.41 11.65 11.29
N ASN A 399 -16.48 11.83 12.07
CA ASN A 399 -16.40 12.14 13.51
C ASN A 399 -15.78 11.00 14.37
N GLY A 400 -15.38 9.88 13.77
CA GLY A 400 -14.77 8.75 14.47
C GLY A 400 -13.25 8.82 14.65
N PHE A 401 -12.55 9.78 14.02
CA PHE A 401 -11.08 9.86 14.15
C PHE A 401 -10.64 10.42 15.51
N SER A 402 -9.67 9.75 16.11
CA SER A 402 -8.91 10.22 17.27
C SER A 402 -7.52 10.66 16.82
N PHE A 403 -7.03 11.80 17.32
CA PHE A 403 -5.71 12.33 16.97
C PHE A 403 -4.76 12.11 18.16
N ILE A 404 -3.89 11.10 18.07
CA ILE A 404 -3.09 10.62 19.19
C ILE A 404 -1.63 11.08 19.04
N ASP A 405 -1.06 11.57 20.14
CA ASP A 405 0.36 11.89 20.24
C ASP A 405 1.16 10.63 20.62
N PHE A 406 2.06 10.21 19.73
CA PHE A 406 2.96 9.07 19.93
C PHE A 406 4.41 9.51 20.24
N SER A 407 4.61 10.72 20.75
CA SER A 407 5.95 11.26 21.04
C SER A 407 6.67 10.54 22.19
N GLU A 408 5.93 9.96 23.14
CA GLU A 408 6.52 9.36 24.34
C GLU A 408 7.41 8.13 24.07
N ASN A 409 8.69 8.24 24.41
CA ASN A 409 9.70 7.18 24.27
C ASN A 409 10.00 6.46 25.61
N ILE A 410 8.97 6.23 26.42
CA ILE A 410 9.07 5.56 27.72
C ILE A 410 8.42 4.19 27.64
N GLU A 411 9.07 3.19 28.22
CA GLU A 411 8.54 1.83 28.29
C GLU A 411 7.42 1.74 29.34
N ARG A 412 6.25 1.24 28.93
CA ARG A 412 5.07 1.09 29.79
C ARG A 412 4.39 -0.26 29.55
N GLU A 413 3.80 -0.82 30.60
CA GLU A 413 2.98 -2.04 30.46
C GLU A 413 1.70 -1.75 29.67
N ILE A 414 1.37 -2.65 28.72
CA ILE A 414 0.11 -2.58 27.98
C ILE A 414 -0.94 -3.50 28.61
N ASN A 415 -2.10 -2.90 28.87
CA ASN A 415 -3.28 -3.57 29.40
C ASN A 415 -4.48 -3.25 28.51
N PHE A 416 -5.28 -4.25 28.19
CA PHE A 416 -6.51 -4.07 27.40
C PHE A 416 -7.71 -4.02 28.33
N LYS A 417 -8.52 -2.97 28.22
CA LYS A 417 -9.80 -2.86 28.94
C LYS A 417 -10.91 -3.18 27.95
N ILE A 418 -11.72 -4.18 28.28
CA ILE A 418 -12.88 -4.58 27.47
C ILE A 418 -14.12 -4.51 28.35
N ASN A 419 -15.15 -3.87 27.81
CA ASN A 419 -16.47 -3.86 28.39
C ASN A 419 -17.27 -4.98 27.74
N LEU A 420 -17.75 -5.92 28.55
CA LEU A 420 -18.54 -7.04 28.09
C LEU A 420 -20.02 -6.74 28.37
N GLU A 421 -20.81 -6.57 27.31
CA GLU A 421 -22.25 -6.36 27.41
C GLU A 421 -22.98 -7.71 27.31
N LYS A 422 -23.94 -7.96 28.20
CA LYS A 422 -24.90 -9.06 28.04
C LYS A 422 -25.89 -8.61 26.96
N LEU A 423 -25.93 -9.34 25.83
CA LEU A 423 -26.90 -9.14 24.75
C LEU A 423 -28.30 -9.62 25.15
#